data_AF-A0AAX4K6C0-F1
#
_entry.id   AF-A0AAX4K6C0-F1
#
_cell.length_a   1.000
_cell.length_b   1.000
_cell.length_c   1.000
_cell.angle_alpha   90.00
_cell.angle_beta   90.00
_cell.angle_gamma   90.00
#
_symmetry.space_group_name_H-M   'P 1'
#
loop_
_entity.id
_entity.type
_entity.pdbx_description
1 polymer ?
#
loop_
_entity_poly.entity_id
_entity_poly.type
_entity_poly.pdbx_seq_one_letter_code
_entity_poly.pdbx_strand_id
1 'polypeptide(L)'
;MRLLSILSFITCVLSLVLADTEIINFHLPISSECSSIRETTTSALVQHEWTILKPSKPLIFNLNSSSPQKGFTLDFKQLRYNVWTIRASWPGSSPTRIKINPPNSSYQFSIESSALSPRMSHHLLRDFMNKYANLEIKDVNQANRESSSLSFDTPITITLEPLILGIIPKTALPTIIIIILSVILVGLNVTRIIRIIELAINQFGDDASPAQGKKID
;
A
#
# COMPACT_ATOMS: atom_id res chain seq x y z
N MET A 1 23.22 21.98 9.84
CA MET A 1 21.74 21.95 9.80
C MET A 1 21.15 21.45 8.47
N ARG A 2 21.74 21.78 7.29
CA ARG A 2 21.20 21.34 5.97
C ARG A 2 21.20 19.81 5.76
N LEU A 3 22.26 19.10 6.18
CA LEU A 3 22.34 17.64 6.08
C LEU A 3 21.28 16.92 6.91
N LEU A 4 20.97 17.43 8.11
CA LEU A 4 19.95 16.86 9.00
C LEU A 4 18.54 17.03 8.42
N SER A 5 18.27 18.18 7.76
CA SER A 5 16.99 18.43 7.09
C SER A 5 16.81 17.53 5.86
N ILE A 6 17.87 17.31 5.07
CA ILE A 6 17.84 16.39 3.93
C ILE A 6 17.67 14.95 4.40
N LEU A 7 18.40 14.53 5.44
CA LEU A 7 18.30 13.19 5.99
C LEU A 7 16.92 12.93 6.60
N SER A 8 16.36 13.91 7.32
CA SER A 8 14.98 13.88 7.84
C SER A 8 13.94 13.81 6.72
N PHE A 9 14.12 14.55 5.63
CA PHE A 9 13.25 14.47 4.47
C PHE A 9 13.33 13.09 3.80
N ILE A 10 14.54 12.56 3.57
CA ILE A 10 14.75 11.23 2.98
C ILE A 10 14.16 10.14 3.87
N THR A 11 14.38 10.19 5.19
CA THR A 11 13.78 9.20 6.11
C THR A 11 12.27 9.31 6.15
N CYS A 12 11.70 10.52 6.09
CA CYS A 12 10.26 10.73 6.00
C CYS A 12 9.69 10.14 4.70
N VAL A 13 10.36 10.35 3.55
CA VAL A 13 9.94 9.80 2.25
C VAL A 13 10.05 8.27 2.23
N LEU A 14 11.13 7.70 2.78
CA LEU A 14 11.34 6.25 2.81
C LEU A 14 10.42 5.51 3.79
N SER A 15 9.91 6.19 4.82
CA SER A 15 8.99 5.58 5.80
C SER A 15 7.53 5.56 5.34
N LEU A 16 7.20 6.17 4.19
CA LEU A 16 5.82 6.26 3.69
C LEU A 16 5.33 5.01 2.91
N VAL A 17 6.21 4.07 2.53
CA VAL A 17 5.84 2.95 1.65
C VAL A 17 6.11 1.61 2.31
N LEU A 18 5.12 1.10 3.06
CA LEU A 18 5.18 -0.20 3.73
C LEU A 18 3.89 -1.03 3.57
N ALA A 19 2.92 -0.56 2.78
CA ALA A 19 1.65 -1.23 2.60
C ALA A 19 1.46 -1.66 1.14
N ASP A 20 1.06 -2.91 0.96
CA ASP A 20 0.55 -3.40 -0.31
C ASP A 20 -0.91 -2.96 -0.46
N THR A 21 -1.33 -2.67 -1.69
CA THR A 21 -2.69 -2.20 -1.97
C THR A 21 -3.24 -2.81 -3.24
N GLU A 22 -4.52 -3.18 -3.20
CA GLU A 22 -5.32 -3.59 -4.36
C GLU A 22 -6.48 -2.61 -4.53
N ILE A 23 -6.69 -2.15 -5.76
CA ILE A 23 -7.68 -1.12 -6.10
C ILE A 23 -8.54 -1.64 -7.24
N ILE A 24 -9.85 -1.60 -7.06
CA ILE A 24 -10.83 -1.87 -8.12
C ILE A 24 -11.73 -0.67 -8.31
N ASN A 25 -11.85 -0.22 -9.56
CA ASN A 25 -12.74 0.85 -9.96
C ASN A 25 -13.94 0.26 -10.69
N PHE A 26 -15.12 0.79 -10.45
CA PHE A 26 -16.34 0.36 -11.11
C PHE A 26 -17.32 1.52 -11.29
N HIS A 27 -18.23 1.34 -12.24
CA HIS A 27 -19.26 2.30 -12.57
C HIS A 27 -20.63 1.83 -12.04
N LEU A 28 -21.49 2.80 -11.75
CA LEU A 28 -22.90 2.60 -11.43
C LEU A 28 -23.77 3.06 -12.61
N PRO A 29 -24.87 2.36 -12.93
CA PRO A 29 -25.26 1.07 -12.35
C PRO A 29 -24.28 -0.04 -12.76
N ILE A 30 -24.10 -1.04 -11.89
CA ILE A 30 -23.23 -2.18 -12.19
C ILE A 30 -23.91 -2.98 -13.31
N SER A 31 -23.25 -3.11 -14.46
CA SER A 31 -23.79 -3.86 -15.58
C SER A 31 -23.86 -5.36 -15.23
N SER A 32 -25.03 -5.95 -15.44
CA SER A 32 -25.27 -7.39 -15.24
C SER A 32 -24.43 -8.28 -16.16
N GLU A 33 -23.82 -7.70 -17.21
CA GLU A 33 -23.01 -8.41 -18.20
C GLU A 33 -21.63 -8.86 -17.68
N CYS A 34 -21.15 -8.30 -16.56
CA CYS A 34 -19.86 -8.68 -15.97
C CYS A 34 -19.90 -10.05 -15.23
N SER A 35 -21.09 -10.62 -15.04
CA SER A 35 -21.29 -11.88 -14.29
C SER A 35 -20.96 -13.16 -15.07
N SER A 36 -20.57 -13.07 -16.35
CA SER A 36 -20.45 -14.25 -17.22
C SER A 36 -19.14 -15.04 -17.13
N ILE A 37 -18.16 -14.61 -16.32
CA ILE A 37 -16.85 -15.26 -16.26
C ILE A 37 -16.57 -15.75 -14.83
N ARG A 38 -16.84 -17.05 -14.60
CA ARG A 38 -16.54 -17.89 -13.42
C ARG A 38 -17.55 -17.90 -12.26
N GLU A 39 -18.79 -18.26 -12.54
CA GLU A 39 -19.63 -19.00 -11.58
C GLU A 39 -19.36 -20.52 -11.59
N THR A 40 -18.15 -20.94 -12.00
CA THR A 40 -17.72 -22.35 -11.92
C THR A 40 -16.95 -22.55 -10.63
N THR A 41 -17.67 -22.62 -9.51
CA THR A 41 -17.53 -23.61 -8.42
C THR A 41 -18.60 -23.28 -7.38
N THR A 42 -19.79 -23.83 -7.60
CA THR A 42 -20.87 -23.87 -6.62
C THR A 42 -20.46 -24.74 -5.42
N SER A 43 -21.04 -24.43 -4.27
CA SER A 43 -21.38 -25.38 -3.20
C SER A 43 -20.33 -25.65 -2.12
N ALA A 44 -20.33 -24.82 -1.08
CA ALA A 44 -21.04 -25.15 0.15
C ALA A 44 -20.94 -23.99 1.16
N LEU A 45 -22.09 -23.40 1.48
CA LEU A 45 -22.45 -22.91 2.82
C LEU A 45 -21.29 -22.41 3.68
N VAL A 46 -20.95 -21.13 3.53
CA VAL A 46 -20.95 -20.33 4.75
C VAL A 46 -21.88 -19.16 4.53
N GLN A 47 -22.93 -19.14 5.34
CA GLN A 47 -23.85 -18.03 5.56
C GLN A 47 -23.05 -16.89 6.19
N HIS A 48 -22.06 -16.36 5.48
CA HIS A 48 -21.21 -15.29 5.95
C HIS A 48 -22.05 -14.02 5.97
N GLU A 49 -22.22 -13.51 7.18
CA GLU A 49 -22.84 -12.23 7.47
C GLU A 49 -22.20 -11.16 6.57
N TRP A 50 -22.96 -10.73 5.57
CA TRP A 50 -22.52 -9.69 4.64
C TRP A 50 -22.28 -8.41 5.43
N THR A 51 -21.03 -7.97 5.48
CA THR A 51 -20.70 -6.75 6.20
C THR A 51 -21.01 -5.54 5.34
N ILE A 52 -21.74 -4.56 5.88
CA ILE A 52 -22.10 -3.36 5.14
C ILE A 52 -20.89 -2.41 5.09
N LEU A 53 -20.42 -2.11 3.88
CA LEU A 53 -19.34 -1.17 3.64
C LEU A 53 -19.91 0.22 3.34
N LYS A 54 -19.58 1.18 4.20
CA LYS A 54 -20.05 2.57 4.10
C LYS A 54 -18.99 3.45 3.42
N PRO A 55 -19.40 4.44 2.60
CA PRO A 55 -18.49 5.40 1.98
C PRO A 55 -17.60 6.12 2.99
N SER A 56 -16.34 6.31 2.63
CA SER A 56 -15.34 7.08 3.39
C SER A 56 -15.05 6.60 4.81
N LYS A 57 -15.56 5.44 5.22
CA LYS A 57 -15.24 4.83 6.52
C LYS A 57 -14.39 3.58 6.29
N PRO A 58 -13.08 3.61 6.64
CA PRO A 58 -12.26 2.41 6.56
C PRO A 58 -12.83 1.33 7.49
N LEU A 59 -12.89 0.12 6.97
CA LEU A 59 -13.22 -1.08 7.73
C LEU A 59 -11.96 -1.92 7.86
N ILE A 60 -11.58 -2.21 9.10
CA ILE A 60 -10.43 -3.05 9.41
C ILE A 60 -10.96 -4.41 9.87
N PHE A 61 -10.43 -5.48 9.30
CA PHE A 61 -10.72 -6.85 9.70
C PHE A 61 -9.52 -7.73 9.37
N ASN A 62 -9.46 -8.89 10.01
CA ASN A 62 -8.41 -9.85 9.77
C ASN A 62 -8.91 -10.93 8.81
N LEU A 63 -8.12 -11.21 7.78
CA LEU A 63 -8.26 -12.45 7.02
C LEU A 63 -7.22 -13.44 7.50
N ASN A 64 -7.66 -14.67 7.68
CA ASN A 64 -6.81 -15.75 8.11
C ASN A 64 -7.12 -17.01 7.32
N SER A 65 -6.32 -18.06 7.49
CA SER A 65 -6.49 -19.31 6.75
C SER A 65 -7.78 -20.06 7.07
N SER A 66 -8.42 -19.80 8.22
CA SER A 66 -9.71 -20.41 8.60
C SER A 66 -10.90 -19.67 7.98
N SER A 67 -10.77 -18.36 7.75
CA SER A 67 -11.74 -17.51 7.08
C SER A 67 -11.05 -16.69 5.98
N PRO A 68 -10.63 -17.34 4.88
CA PRO A 68 -9.84 -16.70 3.82
C PRO A 68 -10.69 -15.78 2.94
N GLN A 69 -12.02 -15.87 3.04
CA GLN A 69 -12.96 -15.10 2.23
C GLN A 69 -13.90 -14.29 3.12
N LYS A 70 -14.21 -13.05 2.69
CA LYS A 70 -15.23 -12.22 3.33
C LYS A 70 -16.08 -11.48 2.30
N GLY A 71 -17.39 -11.49 2.51
CA GLY A 71 -18.38 -10.81 1.67
C GLY A 71 -18.78 -9.46 2.23
N PHE A 72 -19.02 -8.50 1.33
CA PHE A 72 -19.41 -7.14 1.65
C PHE A 72 -20.59 -6.67 0.79
N THR A 73 -21.49 -5.91 1.38
CA THR A 73 -22.57 -5.20 0.67
C THR A 73 -22.26 -3.72 0.65
N LEU A 74 -22.30 -3.11 -0.53
CA LEU A 74 -21.99 -1.70 -0.72
C LEU A 74 -23.22 -0.83 -0.43
N ASP A 75 -23.09 0.10 0.52
CA ASP A 75 -24.15 1.04 0.88
C ASP A 75 -23.87 2.42 0.27
N PHE A 76 -24.39 2.65 -0.93
CA PHE A 76 -24.27 3.94 -1.62
C PHE A 76 -25.30 4.95 -1.09
N LYS A 77 -25.18 5.37 0.17
CA LYS A 77 -26.05 6.41 0.76
C LYS A 77 -26.10 7.72 -0.05
N GLN A 78 -25.11 7.95 -0.91
CA GLN A 78 -24.97 9.14 -1.74
C GLN A 78 -24.96 8.78 -3.22
N LEU A 79 -26.13 8.79 -3.87
CA LEU A 79 -26.31 8.54 -5.30
C LEU A 79 -25.75 9.65 -6.23
N ARG A 80 -24.91 10.56 -5.70
CA ARG A 80 -24.34 11.67 -6.48
C ARG A 80 -23.17 11.27 -7.37
N TYR A 81 -22.60 10.10 -7.14
CA TYR A 81 -21.41 9.62 -7.84
C TYR A 81 -21.73 8.36 -8.62
N ASN A 82 -21.34 8.35 -9.89
CA ASN A 82 -21.52 7.20 -10.79
C ASN A 82 -20.27 6.32 -10.88
N VAL A 83 -19.16 6.74 -10.28
CA VAL A 83 -17.88 6.03 -10.35
C VAL A 83 -17.34 5.90 -8.95
N TRP A 84 -16.96 4.68 -8.59
CA TRP A 84 -16.53 4.31 -7.25
C TRP A 84 -15.29 3.45 -7.32
N THR A 85 -14.53 3.46 -6.23
CA THR A 85 -13.36 2.62 -6.04
C THR A 85 -13.45 1.88 -4.71
N ILE A 86 -13.11 0.60 -4.72
CA ILE A 86 -12.82 -0.19 -3.53
C ILE A 86 -11.30 -0.30 -3.45
N ARG A 87 -10.74 0.11 -2.31
CA ARG A 87 -9.32 -0.06 -2.01
C ARG A 87 -9.16 -1.00 -0.84
N ALA A 88 -8.47 -2.11 -1.04
CA ALA A 88 -7.97 -2.96 0.04
C ALA A 88 -6.47 -2.66 0.24
N SER A 89 -6.05 -2.59 1.50
CA SER A 89 -4.66 -2.32 1.86
C SER A 89 -4.25 -3.16 3.07
N TRP A 90 -3.02 -3.65 3.07
CA TRP A 90 -2.49 -4.48 4.14
C TRP A 90 -1.00 -4.23 4.36
N PRO A 91 -0.44 -4.57 5.53
CA PRO A 91 0.98 -4.41 5.79
C PRO A 91 1.82 -5.32 4.88
N GLY A 92 2.86 -4.77 4.25
CA GLY A 92 3.82 -5.55 3.46
C GLY A 92 4.65 -6.53 4.30
N SER A 93 4.65 -6.38 5.64
CA SER A 93 5.22 -7.35 6.58
C SER A 93 4.41 -8.66 6.66
N SER A 94 3.20 -8.68 6.13
CA SER A 94 2.30 -9.84 6.10
C SER A 94 1.99 -10.22 4.64
N PRO A 95 2.92 -10.89 3.94
CA PRO A 95 2.80 -11.17 2.52
C PRO A 95 1.66 -12.17 2.24
N THR A 96 0.50 -11.64 1.90
CA THR A 96 -0.72 -12.38 1.59
C THR A 96 -1.22 -11.95 0.23
N ARG A 97 -1.55 -12.91 -0.63
CA ARG A 97 -2.20 -12.64 -1.91
C ARG A 97 -3.66 -12.37 -1.62
N ILE A 98 -4.05 -11.11 -1.76
CA ILE A 98 -5.44 -10.68 -1.69
C ILE A 98 -5.94 -10.49 -3.12
N LYS A 99 -7.20 -10.84 -3.33
CA LYS A 99 -7.91 -10.67 -4.58
C LYS A 99 -9.30 -10.14 -4.27
N ILE A 100 -9.67 -9.03 -4.88
CA ILE A 100 -11.02 -8.48 -4.80
C ILE A 100 -11.81 -9.01 -6.01
N ASN A 101 -12.90 -9.71 -5.76
CA ASN A 101 -13.86 -10.02 -6.83
C ASN A 101 -14.74 -8.79 -7.07
N PRO A 102 -14.97 -8.41 -8.34
CA PRO A 102 -15.73 -7.20 -8.66
C PRO A 102 -17.17 -7.29 -8.13
N PRO A 103 -17.81 -6.14 -7.85
CA PRO A 103 -19.16 -6.14 -7.33
C PRO A 103 -20.17 -6.64 -8.37
N ASN A 104 -21.15 -7.42 -7.92
CA ASN A 104 -22.25 -7.93 -8.74
C ASN A 104 -23.38 -6.90 -8.87
N SER A 105 -24.43 -7.22 -9.64
CA SER A 105 -25.62 -6.38 -9.81
C SER A 105 -26.39 -6.10 -8.51
N SER A 106 -26.16 -6.91 -7.47
CA SER A 106 -26.74 -6.74 -6.12
C SER A 106 -25.84 -5.89 -5.21
N TYR A 107 -24.83 -5.21 -5.76
CA TYR A 107 -23.89 -4.38 -5.01
C TYR A 107 -23.10 -5.15 -3.95
N GLN A 108 -22.89 -6.43 -4.17
CA GLN A 108 -22.14 -7.31 -3.29
C GLN A 108 -20.82 -7.65 -3.95
N PHE A 109 -19.76 -7.68 -3.15
CA PHE A 109 -18.44 -8.11 -3.60
C PHE A 109 -17.78 -8.97 -2.53
N SER A 110 -16.78 -9.75 -2.92
CA SER A 110 -16.03 -10.59 -1.98
C SER A 110 -14.54 -10.32 -2.09
N ILE A 111 -13.85 -10.46 -0.97
CA ILE A 111 -12.39 -10.48 -0.93
C ILE A 111 -11.97 -11.89 -0.56
N GLU A 112 -11.03 -12.40 -1.33
CA GLU A 112 -10.37 -13.68 -1.10
C GLU A 112 -8.90 -13.43 -0.77
N SER A 113 -8.39 -14.25 0.14
CA SER A 113 -6.99 -14.21 0.54
C SER A 113 -6.39 -15.60 0.48
N SER A 114 -5.12 -15.65 0.10
CA SER A 114 -4.32 -16.86 0.03
C SER A 114 -2.88 -16.53 0.38
N ALA A 115 -2.12 -17.52 0.85
CA ALA A 115 -0.69 -17.33 1.11
C ALA A 115 0.04 -16.94 -0.20
N LEU A 116 0.89 -15.92 -0.17
CA LEU A 116 1.57 -15.39 -1.37
C LEU A 116 2.49 -16.41 -2.03
N SER A 117 3.13 -17.25 -1.20
CA SER A 117 3.92 -18.41 -1.63
C SER A 117 3.82 -19.51 -0.57
N PRO A 118 3.88 -20.79 -0.97
CA PRO A 118 4.13 -21.86 0.00
C PRO A 118 5.47 -21.57 0.67
N ARG A 119 5.47 -21.47 2.01
CA ARG A 119 6.73 -21.33 2.76
C ARG A 119 7.60 -22.54 2.47
N MET A 120 8.72 -22.35 1.78
CA MET A 120 9.64 -23.44 1.51
C MET A 120 10.20 -23.96 2.84
N SER A 121 9.98 -25.24 3.11
CA SER A 121 10.59 -25.90 4.27
C SER A 121 12.09 -26.06 4.03
N HIS A 122 12.89 -25.18 4.65
CA HIS A 122 14.36 -25.27 4.59
C HIS A 122 14.89 -26.34 5.55
N HIS A 123 14.58 -27.61 5.25
CA HIS A 123 15.06 -28.76 6.02
C HIS A 123 16.59 -28.81 6.05
N LEU A 124 17.26 -28.57 4.92
CA LEU A 124 18.74 -28.60 4.85
C LEU A 124 19.42 -27.51 5.68
N LEU A 125 18.90 -26.28 5.66
CA LEU A 125 19.46 -25.19 6.47
C LEU A 125 19.26 -25.48 7.97
N ARG A 126 18.10 -26.04 8.30
CA ARG A 126 17.77 -26.42 9.68
C ARG A 126 18.68 -27.54 10.19
N ASP A 127 18.89 -28.57 9.40
CA ASP A 127 19.79 -29.68 9.73
C ASP A 127 21.24 -29.18 9.89
N PHE A 128 21.68 -28.28 9.01
CA PHE A 128 22.97 -27.61 9.13
C PHE A 128 23.09 -26.81 10.44
N MET A 129 22.11 -25.96 10.75
CA MET A 129 22.13 -25.15 11.98
C MET A 129 22.09 -26.02 13.24
N ASN A 130 21.27 -27.07 13.27
CA ASN A 130 21.24 -28.00 14.40
C ASN A 130 22.59 -28.72 14.58
N LYS A 131 23.23 -29.12 13.48
CA LYS A 131 24.51 -29.85 13.50
C LYS A 131 25.69 -28.99 13.93
N TYR A 132 25.72 -27.71 13.54
CA TYR A 132 26.88 -26.85 13.73
C TYR A 132 26.73 -25.82 14.85
N ALA A 133 25.51 -25.36 15.13
CA ALA A 133 25.27 -24.33 16.13
C ALA A 133 24.83 -24.88 17.49
N ASN A 134 24.51 -26.18 17.61
CA ASN A 134 23.89 -26.79 18.81
C ASN A 134 22.73 -25.95 19.38
N LEU A 135 22.10 -25.15 18.52
CA LEU A 135 20.87 -24.45 18.85
C LEU A 135 19.80 -25.52 18.80
N GLU A 136 19.52 -26.11 19.96
CA GLU A 136 18.39 -27.01 20.14
C GLU A 136 17.13 -26.16 19.99
N ILE A 137 16.73 -25.92 18.74
CA ILE A 137 15.45 -25.28 18.41
C ILE A 137 14.39 -26.31 18.79
N LYS A 138 13.99 -26.28 20.06
CA LYS A 138 13.03 -27.18 20.66
C LYS A 138 11.75 -27.14 19.84
N ASP A 139 11.51 -28.21 19.11
CA ASP A 139 10.35 -28.37 18.25
C ASP A 139 9.11 -28.60 19.10
N VAL A 140 8.53 -27.49 19.53
CA VAL A 140 7.15 -27.49 20.00
C VAL A 140 6.27 -27.76 18.76
N ASN A 141 5.94 -29.03 18.55
CA ASN A 141 4.86 -29.58 17.72
C ASN A 141 5.12 -29.71 16.21
N GLN A 142 5.84 -30.78 15.82
CA GLN A 142 6.02 -31.17 14.41
C GLN A 142 4.74 -31.75 13.76
N ALA A 143 3.80 -32.29 14.55
CA ALA A 143 2.49 -32.78 14.06
C ALA A 143 1.46 -31.66 13.75
N ASN A 144 1.69 -30.43 14.25
CA ASN A 144 0.85 -29.25 13.97
C ASN A 144 1.48 -28.30 12.92
N ARG A 145 2.54 -28.72 12.24
CA ARG A 145 3.30 -27.84 11.32
C ARG A 145 2.89 -27.87 9.86
N GLU A 146 2.27 -28.96 9.39
CA GLU A 146 1.69 -28.97 8.05
C GLU A 146 0.52 -27.96 7.96
N SER A 147 -0.27 -27.79 9.03
CA SER A 147 -1.33 -26.78 9.11
C SER A 147 -0.82 -25.36 9.41
N SER A 148 0.30 -25.18 10.12
CA SER A 148 0.81 -23.85 10.49
C SER A 148 1.70 -23.19 9.43
N SER A 149 2.23 -23.95 8.47
CA SER A 149 2.98 -23.37 7.34
C SER A 149 2.09 -22.60 6.35
N LEU A 150 0.80 -22.93 6.32
CA LEU A 150 -0.25 -22.29 5.52
C LEU A 150 -1.08 -21.27 6.32
N SER A 151 -0.92 -21.19 7.64
CA SER A 151 -1.66 -20.24 8.48
C SER A 151 -1.12 -18.83 8.26
N PHE A 152 -1.92 -17.96 7.64
CA PHE A 152 -1.70 -16.52 7.62
C PHE A 152 -2.74 -15.84 8.50
N ASP A 153 -2.38 -14.68 9.04
CA ASP A 153 -3.28 -13.73 9.67
C ASP A 153 -2.85 -12.35 9.19
N THR A 154 -3.71 -11.67 8.45
CA THR A 154 -3.38 -10.40 7.80
C THR A 154 -4.48 -9.39 8.08
N PRO A 155 -4.15 -8.28 8.78
CA PRO A 155 -5.09 -7.19 8.94
C PRO A 155 -5.24 -6.46 7.61
N ILE A 156 -6.48 -6.36 7.14
CA ILE A 156 -6.84 -5.68 5.90
C ILE A 156 -7.70 -4.48 6.23
N THR A 157 -7.35 -3.35 5.64
CA THR A 157 -8.15 -2.14 5.65
C THR A 157 -8.82 -1.98 4.29
N ILE A 158 -10.15 -2.05 4.25
CA ILE A 158 -10.94 -1.73 3.05
C ILE A 158 -11.54 -0.34 3.18
N THR A 159 -11.47 0.44 2.10
CA THR A 159 -12.22 1.69 1.94
C THR A 159 -13.07 1.66 0.66
N LEU A 160 -14.28 2.20 0.76
CA LEU A 160 -15.14 2.51 -0.38
C LEU A 160 -15.15 4.02 -0.59
N GLU A 161 -14.73 4.47 -1.76
CA GLU A 161 -14.57 5.89 -2.03
C GLU A 161 -15.18 6.29 -3.37
N PRO A 162 -15.85 7.45 -3.45
CA PRO A 162 -16.30 7.97 -4.73
C PRO A 162 -15.12 8.54 -5.52
N LEU A 163 -15.13 8.32 -6.83
CA LEU A 163 -14.16 8.90 -7.77
C LEU A 163 -14.72 10.21 -8.34
N ILE A 164 -14.02 11.30 -8.07
CA ILE A 164 -14.27 12.62 -8.64
C ILE A 164 -13.66 12.64 -10.05
N LEU A 165 -14.44 13.08 -11.04
CA LEU A 165 -14.07 13.06 -12.46
C LEU A 165 -13.72 11.66 -13.00
N GLY A 166 -14.15 10.60 -12.31
CA GLY A 166 -13.88 9.20 -12.69
C GLY A 166 -12.43 8.73 -12.46
N ILE A 167 -11.54 9.59 -11.97
CA ILE A 167 -10.10 9.28 -11.84
C ILE A 167 -9.61 9.45 -10.41
N ILE A 168 -10.07 10.49 -9.70
CA ILE A 168 -9.44 10.92 -8.46
C ILE A 168 -10.31 10.50 -7.26
N PRO A 169 -9.81 9.67 -6.34
CA PRO A 169 -10.54 9.37 -5.11
C PRO A 169 -10.70 10.64 -4.29
N LYS A 170 -11.90 10.82 -3.72
CA LYS A 170 -12.22 12.00 -2.91
C LYS A 170 -11.23 12.24 -1.76
N THR A 171 -10.63 11.19 -1.21
CA THR A 171 -9.64 11.29 -0.13
C THR A 171 -8.29 11.85 -0.60
N ALA A 172 -7.95 11.74 -1.89
CA ALA A 172 -6.70 12.27 -2.45
C ALA A 172 -6.78 13.76 -2.82
N LEU A 173 -7.98 14.35 -2.79
CA LEU A 173 -8.20 15.74 -3.21
C LEU A 173 -7.39 16.76 -2.38
N PRO A 174 -7.32 16.68 -1.04
CA PRO A 174 -6.49 17.59 -0.25
C PRO A 174 -5.00 17.48 -0.61
N THR A 175 -4.52 16.26 -0.83
CA THR A 175 -3.13 15.99 -1.21
C THR A 175 -2.80 16.61 -2.56
N ILE A 176 -3.69 16.46 -3.55
CA ILE A 176 -3.51 17.05 -4.88
C ILE A 176 -3.47 18.57 -4.80
N ILE A 177 -4.36 19.20 -4.00
CA ILE A 177 -4.35 20.65 -3.80
C ILE A 177 -3.01 21.11 -3.20
N ILE A 178 -2.50 20.41 -2.18
CA ILE A 178 -1.23 20.73 -1.54
C ILE A 178 -0.06 20.60 -2.53
N ILE A 179 -0.05 19.54 -3.35
CA ILE A 179 0.98 19.34 -4.38
C ILE A 179 0.95 20.49 -5.39
N ILE A 180 -0.23 20.85 -5.91
CA ILE A 180 -0.38 21.96 -6.87
C ILE A 180 0.11 23.28 -6.25
N LEU A 181 -0.30 23.57 -5.01
CA LEU A 181 0.11 24.79 -4.31
C LEU A 181 1.63 24.82 -4.08
N SER A 182 2.23 23.68 -3.74
CA SER A 182 3.69 23.54 -3.59
C SER A 182 4.41 23.80 -4.91
N VAL A 183 3.94 23.22 -6.03
CA VAL A 183 4.52 23.42 -7.36
C VAL A 183 4.46 24.89 -7.78
N ILE A 184 3.32 25.57 -7.56
CA ILE A 184 3.16 26.99 -7.86
C ILE A 184 4.13 27.83 -7.01
N LEU A 185 4.20 27.55 -5.70
CA LEU A 185 5.06 28.30 -4.79
C LEU A 185 6.55 28.11 -5.14
N VAL A 186 6.97 26.88 -5.45
CA VAL A 186 8.33 26.62 -5.93
C VAL A 186 8.57 27.36 -7.24
N GLY A 187 7.67 27.22 -8.22
CA GLY A 187 7.73 27.85 -9.54
C GLY A 187 7.92 29.37 -9.46
N LEU A 188 7.14 30.05 -8.63
CA LEU A 188 7.25 31.51 -8.41
C LEU A 188 8.55 31.93 -7.73
N ASN A 189 9.17 31.04 -6.95
CA ASN A 189 10.40 31.33 -6.22
C ASN A 189 11.67 30.81 -6.92
N VAL A 190 11.57 30.05 -8.02
CA VAL A 190 12.74 29.51 -8.74
C VAL A 190 13.75 30.60 -9.07
N THR A 191 13.31 31.73 -9.65
CA THR A 191 14.20 32.83 -10.02
C THR A 191 14.93 33.43 -8.82
N ARG A 192 14.26 33.50 -7.65
CA ARG A 192 14.87 34.00 -6.41
C ARG A 192 15.91 33.00 -5.88
N ILE A 193 15.58 31.71 -5.92
CA ILE A 193 16.47 30.63 -5.49
C ILE A 193 17.74 30.62 -6.37
N ILE A 194 17.59 30.74 -7.69
CA ILE A 194 18.73 30.81 -8.62
C ILE A 194 19.63 31.99 -8.28
N ARG A 195 19.07 33.19 -8.07
CA ARG A 195 19.86 34.38 -7.67
C ARG A 195 20.60 34.20 -6.35
N ILE A 196 19.97 33.55 -5.36
CA ILE A 196 20.62 33.27 -4.07
C ILE A 196 21.77 32.28 -4.25
N ILE A 197 21.59 31.26 -5.10
CA ILE A 197 22.63 30.28 -5.42
C ILE A 197 23.80 30.96 -6.15
N GLU A 198 23.52 31.81 -7.15
CA GLU A 198 24.55 32.58 -7.87
C GLU A 198 25.35 33.47 -6.91
N LEU A 199 24.68 34.21 -6.02
CA LEU A 199 25.35 35.05 -5.02
C LEU A 199 26.21 34.22 -4.05
N ALA A 200 25.72 33.06 -3.62
CA ALA A 200 26.48 32.17 -2.74
C ALA A 200 27.73 31.63 -3.45
N ILE A 201 27.62 31.19 -4.71
CA ILE A 201 28.76 30.67 -5.48
C ILE A 201 29.84 31.74 -5.65
N ASN A 202 29.46 32.99 -5.97
CA ASN A 202 30.43 34.07 -6.12
C ASN A 202 31.18 34.37 -4.82
N GLN A 203 30.49 34.39 -3.67
CA GLN A 203 31.13 34.61 -2.38
C GLN A 203 32.16 33.52 -2.01
N PHE A 204 31.87 32.26 -2.32
CA PHE A 204 32.81 31.15 -2.02
C PHE A 204 33.90 30.98 -3.09
N GLY A 205 33.68 31.46 -4.31
CA GLY A 205 34.67 31.39 -5.40
C GLY A 205 35.87 32.33 -5.19
N ASP A 206 35.63 33.50 -4.61
CA ASP A 206 36.69 34.50 -4.38
C ASP A 206 37.68 34.06 -3.29
N ASP A 207 37.23 33.28 -2.30
CA ASP A 207 38.10 32.73 -1.24
C ASP A 207 39.06 31.64 -1.74
N ALA A 208 38.83 31.08 -2.93
CA ALA A 208 39.68 30.04 -3.53
C ALA A 208 40.83 30.58 -4.40
N SER A 209 40.97 31.91 -4.53
CA SER A 209 42.10 32.54 -5.23
C SER A 209 43.11 33.25 -4.30
N PRO A 210 43.80 32.56 -3.37
CA PRO A 210 45.02 33.11 -2.80
C PRO A 210 46.25 32.63 -3.61
N ALA A 211 47.06 33.59 -4.04
CA ALA A 211 48.47 33.45 -4.39
C ALA A 211 48.85 32.80 -5.74
N GLN A 212 48.82 33.60 -6.81
CA GLN A 212 49.92 33.61 -7.78
C GLN A 212 50.42 35.03 -7.97
N GLY A 213 51.37 35.43 -7.12
CA GLY A 213 51.93 36.78 -7.16
C GLY A 213 53.14 36.95 -6.26
N LYS A 214 54.03 35.95 -6.16
CA LYS A 214 55.38 36.18 -5.62
C LYS A 214 56.35 36.22 -6.80
N LYS A 215 56.54 37.42 -7.37
CA LYS A 215 57.71 37.72 -8.19
C LYS A 215 58.95 37.51 -7.32
N ILE A 216 59.84 36.64 -7.76
CA ILE A 216 61.20 36.51 -7.22
C ILE A 216 62.06 37.33 -8.18
N ASP A 217 62.62 38.42 -7.64
CA ASP A 217 63.66 39.22 -8.26
C ASP A 217 65.00 38.46 -8.24
#